data_AF-A0A0F9YGQ0-F1
#
_entry.id   AF-A0A0F9YGQ0-F1
#
_cell.length_a   1.000
_cell.length_b   1.000
_cell.length_c   1.000
_cell.angle_alpha   90.00
_cell.angle_beta   90.00
_cell.angle_gamma   90.00
#
_symmetry.space_group_name_H-M   'P 1'
#
loop_
_entity.id
_entity.type
_entity.pdbx_description
1 polymer ?
#
loop_
_entity_poly.entity_id
_entity_poly.type
_entity_poly.pdbx_seq_one_letter_code
_entity_poly.pdbx_strand_id
1 'polypeptide(L)'
;MAVSTINYMKFILVDNWPGVPVTVADIPKDGFTGSEHHNVTSPVFPIGTKMQVFCDGAAGPTGQATLVYLKLGTQDATAVAAKSVVVQDSASNWYEVTNDPDSCIALPTGLAAVALTAMTNDTYGWFWCGGVCPKQYVAALTDDFATDAALEAGPFTGHALTSGVVGFGPMMVEGTSSTVMAETLFGYSLAQDA
;
A
#
# COMPACT_ATOMS: atom_id res chain seq x y z
N MET A 1 15.56 13.56 6.42
CA MET A 1 14.97 13.36 7.77
C MET A 1 15.50 12.04 8.31
N ALA A 2 15.46 11.80 9.62
CA ALA A 2 15.80 10.47 10.13
C ALA A 2 14.74 9.48 9.65
N VAL A 3 15.16 8.34 9.12
CA VAL A 3 14.26 7.28 8.67
C VAL A 3 14.18 6.27 9.81
N SER A 4 12.97 6.01 10.29
CA SER A 4 12.65 4.93 11.21
C SER A 4 11.95 3.79 10.46
N THR A 5 11.53 2.76 11.18
CA THR A 5 10.83 1.63 10.56
C THR A 5 9.68 1.11 11.42
N ILE A 6 8.55 0.79 10.79
CA ILE A 6 7.40 0.15 11.43
C ILE A 6 7.26 -1.30 11.00
N ASN A 7 7.07 -2.18 11.99
CA ASN A 7 6.83 -3.59 11.73
C ASN A 7 5.42 -3.81 11.14
N TYR A 8 5.32 -4.68 10.13
CA TYR A 8 4.06 -4.99 9.46
C TYR A 8 2.96 -5.59 10.36
N MET A 9 3.30 -6.08 11.54
CA MET A 9 2.33 -6.55 12.55
C MET A 9 1.72 -5.40 13.36
N LYS A 10 2.33 -4.21 13.32
CA LYS A 10 1.92 -3.05 14.11
C LYS A 10 1.00 -2.10 13.36
N PHE A 11 0.65 -2.40 12.10
CA PHE A 11 -0.27 -1.57 11.35
C PHE A 11 -1.25 -2.35 10.48
N ILE A 12 -2.33 -1.68 10.11
CA ILE A 12 -3.30 -2.11 9.12
C ILE A 12 -3.47 -1.02 8.07
N LEU A 13 -3.84 -1.39 6.85
CA LEU A 13 -4.25 -0.43 5.82
C LEU A 13 -5.78 -0.27 5.79
N VAL A 14 -6.26 0.91 5.43
CA VAL A 14 -7.68 1.17 5.20
C VAL A 14 -7.92 1.22 3.69
N ASP A 15 -8.83 0.37 3.21
CA ASP A 15 -9.17 0.31 1.78
C ASP A 15 -10.07 1.49 1.39
N ASN A 16 -9.45 2.52 0.82
CA ASN A 16 -10.15 3.68 0.25
C ASN A 16 -10.42 3.54 -1.26
N TRP A 17 -10.02 2.42 -1.89
CA TRP A 17 -10.15 2.23 -3.33
C TRP A 17 -11.60 1.97 -3.75
N PRO A 18 -12.05 2.50 -4.91
CA PRO A 18 -13.38 2.20 -5.44
C PRO A 18 -13.66 0.70 -5.58
N GLY A 19 -14.94 0.33 -5.46
CA GLY A 19 -15.42 -1.03 -5.66
C GLY A 19 -15.58 -1.85 -4.37
N VAL A 20 -16.01 -3.10 -4.52
CA VAL A 20 -16.23 -4.04 -3.41
C VAL A 20 -15.32 -5.25 -3.61
N PRO A 21 -14.51 -5.64 -2.61
CA PRO A 21 -13.65 -6.80 -2.75
C PRO A 21 -14.47 -8.10 -2.79
N VAL A 22 -14.04 -9.02 -3.66
CA VAL A 22 -14.56 -10.38 -3.69
C VAL A 22 -13.70 -11.25 -2.80
N THR A 23 -14.30 -11.93 -1.83
CA THR A 23 -13.58 -12.91 -1.00
C THR A 23 -13.17 -14.11 -1.84
N VAL A 24 -11.89 -14.44 -1.84
CA VAL A 24 -11.35 -15.60 -2.56
C VAL A 24 -10.70 -16.56 -1.57
N ALA A 25 -10.83 -17.86 -1.84
CA ALA A 25 -10.25 -18.91 -1.00
C ALA A 25 -8.72 -19.01 -1.17
N ASP A 26 -8.24 -18.74 -2.39
CA ASP A 26 -6.83 -18.80 -2.76
C ASP A 26 -6.43 -17.53 -3.53
N ILE A 27 -5.22 -17.04 -3.30
CA ILE A 27 -4.59 -15.96 -4.07
C ILE A 27 -4.09 -16.54 -5.40
N PRO A 28 -3.97 -15.76 -6.48
CA PRO A 28 -3.10 -16.12 -7.60
C PRO A 28 -1.77 -16.70 -7.08
N LYS A 29 -1.44 -17.94 -7.50
CA LYS A 29 -0.29 -18.68 -6.96
C LYS A 29 1.03 -17.91 -7.16
N ASP A 30 1.99 -18.21 -6.27
CA ASP A 30 3.40 -17.79 -6.30
C ASP A 30 3.80 -16.41 -5.75
N GLY A 31 2.95 -15.76 -4.95
CA GLY A 31 3.39 -14.64 -4.09
C GLY A 31 4.13 -13.54 -4.85
N PHE A 32 3.49 -13.10 -5.94
CA PHE A 32 3.80 -11.94 -6.79
C PHE A 32 5.10 -11.98 -7.59
N THR A 33 6.17 -12.61 -7.12
CA THR A 33 7.37 -12.82 -7.94
C THR A 33 7.14 -13.96 -8.93
N GLY A 34 6.94 -13.62 -10.21
CA GLY A 34 6.69 -14.62 -11.26
C GLY A 34 5.24 -15.11 -11.33
N SER A 35 4.31 -14.48 -10.61
CA SER A 35 2.88 -14.77 -10.70
C SER A 35 2.37 -14.41 -12.11
N GLU A 36 1.53 -15.28 -12.69
CA GLU A 36 1.06 -15.19 -14.10
C GLU A 36 0.36 -13.87 -14.45
N HIS A 37 -0.03 -13.08 -13.45
CA HIS A 37 -0.82 -11.85 -13.60
C HIS A 37 -0.22 -10.67 -12.83
N HIS A 38 1.08 -10.70 -12.55
CA HIS A 38 1.79 -9.59 -11.92
C HIS A 38 2.92 -9.10 -12.83
N ASN A 39 3.11 -7.78 -12.89
CA ASN A 39 4.11 -7.14 -13.75
C ASN A 39 3.92 -7.51 -15.24
N VAL A 40 2.68 -7.49 -15.72
CA VAL A 40 2.29 -7.84 -17.10
C VAL A 40 1.96 -6.58 -17.91
N THR A 41 2.26 -6.54 -19.21
CA THR A 41 2.05 -5.36 -20.07
C THR A 41 0.61 -5.23 -20.61
N SER A 42 -0.25 -6.22 -20.34
CA SER A 42 -1.66 -6.22 -20.73
C SER A 42 -2.54 -6.63 -19.56
N PRO A 43 -3.70 -5.98 -19.34
CA PRO A 43 -4.55 -6.28 -18.20
C PRO A 43 -5.16 -7.67 -18.35
N VAL A 44 -4.90 -8.56 -17.38
CA VAL A 44 -5.50 -9.90 -17.33
C VAL A 44 -6.82 -9.88 -16.58
N PHE A 45 -6.93 -9.07 -15.53
CA PHE A 45 -8.18 -8.80 -14.82
C PHE A 45 -8.72 -7.42 -15.21
N PRO A 46 -10.05 -7.19 -15.07
CA PRO A 46 -10.59 -5.85 -15.11
C PRO A 46 -9.83 -4.93 -14.16
N ILE A 47 -9.44 -3.76 -14.65
CA ILE A 47 -8.71 -2.77 -13.85
C ILE A 47 -9.57 -2.37 -12.64
N GLY A 48 -8.96 -2.30 -11.46
CA GLY A 48 -9.65 -2.03 -10.20
C GLY A 48 -10.32 -3.25 -9.57
N THR A 49 -10.12 -4.46 -10.11
CA THR A 49 -10.59 -5.69 -9.46
C THR A 49 -10.01 -5.76 -8.05
N LYS A 50 -10.88 -5.98 -7.06
CA LYS A 50 -10.49 -6.17 -5.66
C LYS A 50 -10.73 -7.60 -5.21
N MET A 51 -9.75 -8.17 -4.53
CA MET A 51 -9.83 -9.48 -3.89
C MET A 51 -9.55 -9.34 -2.40
N GLN A 52 -10.30 -10.07 -1.59
CA GLN A 52 -10.05 -10.17 -0.17
C GLN A 52 -9.68 -11.60 0.20
N VAL A 53 -8.63 -11.73 1.00
CA VAL A 53 -7.96 -12.98 1.33
C VAL A 53 -7.78 -13.05 2.84
N PHE A 54 -7.98 -14.23 3.41
CA PHE A 54 -7.86 -14.40 4.86
C PHE A 54 -6.43 -14.79 5.24
N CYS A 55 -5.78 -13.92 6.01
CA CYS A 55 -4.51 -14.22 6.66
C CYS A 55 -4.76 -15.04 7.93
N ASP A 56 -4.22 -16.26 7.99
CA ASP A 56 -4.46 -17.20 9.10
C ASP A 56 -3.49 -16.99 10.27
N GLY A 57 -2.42 -16.23 10.03
CA GLY A 57 -1.41 -15.90 11.03
C GLY A 57 -0.15 -16.76 10.97
N ALA A 58 -0.03 -17.68 10.00
CA ALA A 58 1.13 -18.56 9.86
C ALA A 58 2.45 -17.80 9.63
N ALA A 59 2.40 -16.63 8.99
CA ALA A 59 3.57 -15.79 8.72
C ALA A 59 3.33 -14.30 8.99
N GLY A 60 2.32 -13.94 9.79
CA GLY A 60 1.97 -12.54 10.01
C GLY A 60 0.73 -12.33 10.87
N PRO A 61 0.11 -11.13 10.82
CA PRO A 61 -1.13 -10.86 11.53
C PRO A 61 -2.31 -11.70 10.96
N THR A 62 -3.17 -12.18 11.85
CA THR A 62 -4.43 -12.84 11.47
C THR A 62 -5.48 -11.79 11.11
N GLY A 63 -6.17 -11.95 9.98
CA GLY A 63 -7.21 -11.01 9.55
C GLY A 63 -7.42 -10.98 8.04
N GLN A 64 -8.33 -10.15 7.57
CA GLN A 64 -8.52 -9.96 6.13
C GLN A 64 -7.44 -9.05 5.56
N ALA A 65 -6.90 -9.39 4.39
CA ALA A 65 -6.10 -8.50 3.57
C ALA A 65 -6.84 -8.24 2.25
N THR A 66 -6.76 -7.02 1.75
CA THR A 66 -7.42 -6.61 0.49
C THR A 66 -6.36 -6.25 -0.54
N LEU A 67 -6.47 -6.87 -1.71
CA LEU A 67 -5.62 -6.63 -2.86
C LEU A 67 -6.42 -5.97 -3.97
N VAL A 68 -5.80 -5.05 -4.69
CA VAL A 68 -6.40 -4.35 -5.84
C VAL A 68 -5.50 -4.49 -7.07
N TYR A 69 -6.12 -4.72 -8.22
CA TYR A 69 -5.43 -4.84 -9.51
C TYR A 69 -5.34 -3.47 -10.19
N LEU A 70 -4.13 -2.93 -10.31
CA LEU A 70 -3.85 -1.57 -10.77
C LEU A 70 -2.79 -1.57 -11.87
N LYS A 71 -2.62 -0.42 -12.51
CA LYS A 71 -1.53 -0.16 -13.45
C LYS A 71 -0.47 0.71 -12.78
N LEU A 72 0.79 0.33 -12.89
CA LEU A 72 1.90 1.22 -12.55
C LEU A 72 2.04 2.26 -13.66
N GLY A 73 1.77 3.52 -13.31
CA GLY A 73 1.86 4.70 -14.17
C GLY A 73 3.29 5.17 -14.35
N THR A 74 3.47 6.49 -14.50
CA THR A 74 4.81 7.07 -14.69
C THR A 74 5.52 7.19 -13.34
N GLN A 75 6.65 6.49 -13.19
CA GLN A 75 7.50 6.59 -12.01
C GLN A 75 8.71 7.51 -12.28
N ASP A 76 9.17 8.26 -11.26
CA ASP A 76 10.34 9.16 -11.34
C ASP A 76 11.70 8.44 -11.09
N ALA A 77 11.66 7.17 -10.69
CA ALA A 77 12.85 6.39 -10.32
C ALA A 77 12.96 5.02 -11.04
N THR A 78 13.83 4.14 -10.53
CA THR A 78 13.87 2.72 -10.88
C THR A 78 12.52 2.03 -10.61
N ALA A 79 12.34 0.80 -11.13
CA ALA A 79 11.20 -0.08 -10.84
C ALA A 79 10.73 0.04 -9.38
N VAL A 80 9.41 0.21 -9.18
CA VAL A 80 8.78 0.23 -7.86
C VAL A 80 9.11 -1.07 -7.14
N ALA A 81 9.98 -1.01 -6.14
CA ALA A 81 10.39 -2.17 -5.37
C ALA A 81 9.21 -2.71 -4.54
N ALA A 82 9.30 -3.98 -4.13
CA ALA A 82 8.41 -4.53 -3.13
C ALA A 82 8.36 -3.63 -1.89
N LYS A 83 7.19 -3.51 -1.24
CA LYS A 83 6.91 -2.67 -0.07
C LYS A 83 6.84 -1.16 -0.34
N SER A 84 7.14 -0.71 -1.55
CA SER A 84 6.96 0.69 -1.91
C SER A 84 5.51 1.09 -1.75
N VAL A 85 5.28 2.21 -1.07
CA VAL A 85 3.98 2.87 -1.04
C VAL A 85 3.76 3.54 -2.39
N VAL A 86 2.59 3.33 -2.97
CA VAL A 86 2.15 3.95 -4.22
C VAL A 86 0.85 4.70 -3.99
N VAL A 87 0.67 5.80 -4.70
CA VAL A 87 -0.57 6.60 -4.68
C VAL A 87 -1.12 6.76 -6.08
N GLN A 88 -2.35 7.26 -6.22
CA GLN A 88 -2.94 7.62 -7.51
C GLN A 88 -2.07 8.63 -8.28
N ASP A 89 -1.70 8.29 -9.52
CA ASP A 89 -0.84 9.09 -10.41
C ASP A 89 -1.55 10.36 -10.89
N SER A 90 -2.82 10.25 -11.27
CA SER A 90 -3.63 11.43 -11.63
C SER A 90 -5.10 11.28 -11.25
N ALA A 91 -5.76 12.40 -10.96
CA ALA A 91 -7.19 12.45 -10.66
C ALA A 91 -8.06 11.86 -11.79
N SER A 92 -7.59 11.95 -13.04
CA SER A 92 -8.30 11.45 -14.22
C SER A 92 -8.21 9.94 -14.39
N ASN A 93 -7.11 9.32 -13.95
CA ASN A 93 -6.86 7.88 -14.05
C ASN A 93 -6.65 7.29 -12.66
N TRP A 94 -7.75 7.09 -11.93
CA TRP A 94 -7.68 6.61 -10.54
C TRP A 94 -6.98 5.28 -10.35
N TYR A 95 -6.92 4.46 -11.39
CA TYR A 95 -6.31 3.14 -11.36
C TYR A 95 -4.82 3.11 -11.75
N GLU A 96 -4.27 4.24 -12.21
CA GLU A 96 -2.85 4.40 -12.45
C GLU A 96 -2.20 4.89 -11.16
N VAL A 97 -1.14 4.22 -10.73
CA VAL A 97 -0.41 4.55 -9.50
C VAL A 97 1.03 4.92 -9.76
N THR A 98 1.60 5.75 -8.90
CA THR A 98 3.00 6.16 -8.93
C THR A 98 3.65 6.05 -7.55
N ASN A 99 4.97 5.96 -7.51
CA ASN A 99 5.80 6.15 -6.32
C ASN A 99 6.71 7.40 -6.42
N ASP A 100 6.45 8.27 -7.40
CA ASP A 100 7.17 9.54 -7.57
C ASP A 100 7.00 10.44 -6.33
N PRO A 101 8.07 10.76 -5.58
CA PRO A 101 7.99 11.58 -4.36
C PRO A 101 7.39 12.98 -4.58
N ASP A 102 7.50 13.55 -5.78
CA ASP A 102 6.93 14.87 -6.10
C ASP A 102 5.39 14.79 -6.25
N SER A 103 4.87 13.60 -6.54
CA SER A 103 3.46 13.29 -6.74
C SER A 103 2.86 12.43 -5.60
N CYS A 104 3.68 11.87 -4.70
CA CYS A 104 3.33 10.83 -3.72
C CYS A 104 3.05 11.29 -2.29
N ILE A 105 2.59 12.52 -2.10
CA ILE A 105 2.01 12.92 -0.81
C ILE A 105 0.55 12.45 -0.82
N ALA A 106 0.26 11.29 -0.22
CA ALA A 106 -1.12 10.86 -0.06
C ALA A 106 -1.83 11.84 0.89
N LEU A 107 -2.80 12.58 0.36
CA LEU A 107 -3.75 13.33 1.19
C LEU A 107 -4.51 12.35 2.09
N PRO A 108 -5.00 12.74 3.29
CA PRO A 108 -5.69 11.85 4.23
C PRO A 108 -6.89 11.05 3.68
N THR A 109 -7.43 11.44 2.52
CA THR A 109 -8.56 10.77 1.83
C THR A 109 -8.19 10.22 0.45
N GLY A 110 -6.92 10.27 0.06
CA GLY A 110 -6.43 9.77 -1.23
C GLY A 110 -6.59 8.26 -1.41
N LEU A 111 -6.02 7.76 -2.51
CA LEU A 111 -5.87 6.34 -2.79
C LEU A 111 -4.40 5.96 -2.61
N ALA A 112 -4.11 5.00 -1.73
CA ALA A 112 -2.77 4.47 -1.56
C ALA A 112 -2.78 2.95 -1.46
N ALA A 113 -1.70 2.32 -1.88
CA ALA A 113 -1.48 0.89 -1.81
C ALA A 113 0.01 0.58 -1.63
N VAL A 114 0.34 -0.68 -1.41
CA VAL A 114 1.71 -1.18 -1.25
C VAL A 114 2.00 -2.17 -2.36
N ALA A 115 3.11 -1.96 -3.05
CA ALA A 115 3.60 -2.87 -4.07
C ALA A 115 4.03 -4.22 -3.47
N LEU A 116 3.61 -5.32 -4.10
CA LEU A 116 3.82 -6.67 -3.57
C LEU A 116 5.13 -7.31 -4.04
N THR A 117 5.62 -6.92 -5.21
CA THR A 117 6.98 -7.23 -5.68
C THR A 117 7.50 -6.07 -6.55
N ALA A 118 8.70 -6.21 -7.11
CA ALA A 118 9.25 -5.23 -8.03
C ALA A 118 8.38 -5.12 -9.30
N MET A 119 7.94 -3.91 -9.64
CA MET A 119 7.12 -3.61 -10.83
C MET A 119 7.77 -2.57 -11.73
N THR A 120 7.58 -2.72 -13.03
CA THR A 120 8.10 -1.79 -14.06
C THR A 120 7.00 -0.91 -14.63
N ASN A 121 7.34 0.29 -15.12
CA ASN A 121 6.39 1.22 -15.74
C ASN A 121 5.48 0.56 -16.78
N ASP A 122 4.25 1.05 -16.86
CA ASP A 122 3.22 0.61 -17.79
C ASP A 122 2.85 -0.87 -17.68
N THR A 123 3.10 -1.48 -16.52
CA THR A 123 2.65 -2.85 -16.22
C THR A 123 1.50 -2.87 -15.24
N TYR A 124 0.75 -3.97 -15.26
CA TYR A 124 -0.37 -4.24 -14.39
C TYR A 124 0.00 -5.27 -13.34
N GLY A 125 -0.58 -5.14 -12.16
CA GLY A 125 -0.32 -6.05 -11.05
C GLY A 125 -1.21 -5.80 -9.86
N TRP A 126 -1.04 -6.66 -8.87
CA TRP A 126 -1.74 -6.60 -7.59
C TRP A 126 -0.96 -5.77 -6.57
N PHE A 127 -1.70 -4.96 -5.81
CA PHE A 127 -1.20 -4.12 -4.72
C PHE A 127 -2.01 -4.39 -3.46
N TRP A 128 -1.38 -4.32 -2.29
CA TRP A 128 -2.08 -4.40 -1.00
C TRP A 128 -2.64 -3.03 -0.62
N CYS A 129 -3.95 -2.93 -0.43
CA CYS A 129 -4.63 -1.65 -0.17
C CYS A 129 -5.47 -1.62 1.11
N GLY A 130 -5.66 -2.75 1.80
CA GLY A 130 -6.51 -2.78 2.98
C GLY A 130 -6.28 -3.98 3.89
N GLY A 131 -6.68 -3.83 5.15
CA GLY A 131 -6.60 -4.85 6.17
C GLY A 131 -5.17 -5.13 6.64
N VAL A 132 -4.93 -6.37 7.07
CA VAL A 132 -3.64 -6.80 7.62
C VAL A 132 -2.62 -7.10 6.53
N CYS A 133 -1.32 -7.12 6.87
CA CYS A 133 -0.26 -7.44 5.91
C CYS A 133 -0.41 -8.87 5.36
N PRO A 134 -0.50 -9.09 4.03
CA PRO A 134 -0.66 -10.41 3.42
C PRO A 134 0.65 -11.21 3.39
N LYS A 135 1.47 -11.12 4.45
CA LYS A 135 2.84 -11.65 4.50
C LYS A 135 2.92 -13.14 4.17
N GLN A 136 1.93 -13.93 4.59
CA GLN A 136 1.85 -15.37 4.31
C GLN A 136 1.79 -15.70 2.82
N TYR A 137 1.34 -14.76 2.00
CA TYR A 137 1.26 -14.92 0.56
C TYR A 137 2.38 -14.19 -0.16
N VAL A 138 3.10 -13.27 0.49
CA VAL A 138 4.07 -12.39 -0.17
C VAL A 138 5.42 -12.42 0.53
N ALA A 139 6.33 -13.22 -0.04
CA ALA A 139 7.69 -13.35 0.48
C ALA A 139 8.44 -11.99 0.50
N ALA A 140 8.18 -11.10 -0.45
CA ALA A 140 8.88 -9.81 -0.54
C ALA A 140 8.42 -8.76 0.50
N LEU A 141 7.34 -9.00 1.26
CA LEU A 141 6.95 -8.16 2.39
C LEU A 141 7.74 -8.48 3.67
N THR A 142 8.93 -9.09 3.57
CA THR A 142 9.81 -9.29 4.74
C THR A 142 10.32 -7.94 5.23
N ASP A 143 10.70 -7.88 6.51
CA ASP A 143 11.30 -6.72 7.16
C ASP A 143 10.35 -5.54 7.39
N ASP A 144 10.83 -4.56 8.16
CA ASP A 144 10.03 -3.40 8.57
C ASP A 144 9.88 -2.38 7.42
N PHE A 145 8.80 -1.60 7.44
CA PHE A 145 8.48 -0.57 6.46
C PHE A 145 9.12 0.75 6.84
N ALA A 146 9.64 1.50 5.87
CA ALA A 146 10.25 2.80 6.15
C ALA A 146 9.21 3.81 6.64
N THR A 147 9.55 4.54 7.70
CA THR A 147 8.70 5.58 8.30
C THR A 147 9.46 6.87 8.53
N ASP A 148 8.71 7.97 8.66
CA ASP A 148 9.23 9.21 9.22
C ASP A 148 9.54 8.99 10.71
N ALA A 149 10.71 9.44 11.18
CA ALA A 149 11.08 9.37 12.60
C ALA A 149 10.12 10.08 13.55
N ALA A 150 9.23 10.95 13.05
CA ALA A 150 8.17 11.58 13.82
C ALA A 150 6.84 10.80 13.81
N LEU A 151 6.80 9.58 13.27
CA LEU A 151 5.58 8.77 13.23
C LEU A 151 5.20 8.28 14.64
N GLU A 152 4.02 8.66 15.10
CA GLU A 152 3.43 8.19 16.36
C GLU A 152 2.32 7.15 16.12
N ALA A 153 1.87 6.49 17.20
CA ALA A 153 0.72 5.59 17.13
C ALA A 153 -0.54 6.36 16.70
N GLY A 154 -1.30 5.82 15.76
CA GLY A 154 -2.48 6.47 15.21
C GLY A 154 -2.56 6.39 13.68
N PRO A 155 -3.44 7.21 13.06
CA PRO A 155 -3.57 7.29 11.61
C PRO A 155 -2.28 7.81 10.95
N PHE A 156 -1.91 7.19 9.83
CA PHE A 156 -0.76 7.59 9.04
C PHE A 156 -1.10 7.65 7.56
N THR A 157 -0.27 8.34 6.78
CA THR A 157 -0.44 8.46 5.33
C THR A 157 0.86 8.14 4.58
N GLY A 158 0.75 7.92 3.26
CA GLY A 158 1.91 7.86 2.37
C GLY A 158 2.64 9.20 2.36
N HIS A 159 3.94 9.18 2.62
CA HIS A 159 4.74 10.38 2.80
C HIS A 159 6.12 10.24 2.16
N ALA A 160 6.62 11.33 1.58
CA ALA A 160 8.00 11.41 1.08
C ALA A 160 8.97 11.51 2.27
N LEU A 161 9.79 10.48 2.48
CA LEU A 161 10.75 10.43 3.59
C LEU A 161 12.08 11.11 3.24
N THR A 162 12.53 10.88 2.01
CA THR A 162 13.71 11.49 1.38
C THR A 162 13.47 11.65 -0.11
N SER A 163 14.37 12.34 -0.82
CA SER A 163 14.35 12.34 -2.29
C SER A 163 14.37 10.89 -2.79
N GLY A 164 13.36 10.53 -3.59
CA GLY A 164 13.21 9.20 -4.17
C GLY A 164 12.69 8.09 -3.24
N VAL A 165 12.25 8.39 -2.01
CA VAL A 165 11.73 7.37 -1.09
C VAL A 165 10.39 7.80 -0.50
N VAL A 166 9.35 7.01 -0.77
CA VAL A 166 8.02 7.14 -0.18
C VAL A 166 7.83 6.03 0.86
N GLY A 167 7.38 6.40 2.05
CA GLY A 167 7.05 5.48 3.14
C GLY A 167 5.84 5.98 3.92
N PHE A 168 5.77 5.70 5.22
CA PHE A 168 4.67 6.17 6.06
C PHE A 168 5.08 7.37 6.91
N GLY A 169 4.22 8.39 6.98
CA GLY A 169 4.40 9.57 7.81
C GLY A 169 3.13 9.93 8.58
N PRO A 170 3.22 10.90 9.51
CA PRO A 170 2.08 11.35 10.27
C PRO A 170 0.97 11.88 9.34
N MET A 171 -0.28 11.64 9.70
CA MET A 171 -1.40 12.18 8.95
C MET A 171 -1.40 13.71 9.02
N MET A 172 -1.19 14.37 7.87
CA MET A 172 -1.27 15.83 7.75
C MET A 172 -2.74 16.26 7.71
N VAL A 173 -3.29 16.67 8.85
CA VAL A 173 -4.64 17.23 8.91
C VAL A 173 -4.62 18.65 8.36
N GLU A 174 -5.26 18.90 7.22
CA GLU A 174 -5.60 20.26 6.82
C GLU A 174 -6.71 20.80 7.74
N GLY A 175 -6.32 21.54 8.78
CA GLY A 175 -7.11 22.66 9.29
C GLY A 175 -8.41 22.40 10.06
N THR A 176 -8.68 21.22 10.66
CA THR A 176 -9.80 21.10 11.63
C THR A 176 -9.50 20.17 12.83
N SER A 177 -10.07 20.58 13.97
CA SER A 177 -9.94 20.05 15.35
C SER A 177 -9.79 18.52 15.48
N SER A 178 -8.85 18.11 16.33
CA SER A 178 -8.34 16.76 16.60
C SER A 178 -9.30 15.79 17.31
N THR A 179 -10.62 15.94 17.16
CA THR A 179 -11.60 15.16 17.96
C THR A 179 -12.44 14.16 17.17
N VAL A 180 -12.30 14.09 15.84
CA VAL A 180 -13.01 13.09 15.01
C VAL A 180 -12.12 12.64 13.85
N MET A 181 -10.94 12.07 14.14
CA MET A 181 -10.19 11.34 13.11
C MET A 181 -10.60 9.88 13.18
N ALA A 182 -11.73 9.59 12.51
CA ALA A 182 -12.27 8.25 12.40
C ALA A 182 -11.27 7.30 11.73
N GLU A 183 -11.33 6.02 12.08
CA GLU A 183 -10.57 4.87 11.53
C GLU A 183 -10.68 4.69 9.99
N THR A 184 -11.27 5.67 9.30
CA THR A 184 -11.55 5.70 7.86
C THR A 184 -10.48 6.44 7.04
N LEU A 185 -9.46 7.02 7.67
CA LEU A 185 -8.49 7.91 7.02
C LEU A 185 -7.09 7.28 7.06
N PHE A 186 -6.85 6.39 6.10
CA PHE A 186 -5.62 5.60 5.90
C PHE A 186 -5.15 4.77 7.11
N GLY A 187 -4.14 3.95 6.87
CA GLY A 187 -3.73 2.90 7.80
C GLY A 187 -3.54 3.37 9.24
N TYR A 188 -3.71 2.44 10.19
CA TYR A 188 -3.61 2.72 11.61
C TYR A 188 -2.40 2.01 12.21
N SER A 189 -1.55 2.74 12.92
CA SER A 189 -0.46 2.18 13.71
C SER A 189 -0.89 1.92 15.15
N LEU A 190 -0.66 0.71 15.64
CA LEU A 190 -1.01 0.25 16.99
C LEU A 190 0.08 0.54 18.04
N ALA A 191 1.26 1.02 17.65
CA ALA A 191 2.35 1.32 18.58
C ALA A 191 3.20 2.50 18.10
N GLN A 192 3.73 3.27 19.05
CA GLN A 192 4.76 4.26 18.77
C GLN A 192 5.96 3.53 18.17
N ASP A 193 6.46 3.97 17.02
CA ASP A 193 7.77 3.53 16.55
C ASP A 193 8.78 3.98 17.62
N ALA A 194 9.53 3.03 18.17
CA ALA A 194 10.57 3.26 19.17
C ALA A 194 11.94 3.20 18.50
#